data_AF-A0A8T1UP39-F1
#
_entry.id   AF-A0A8T1UP39-F1
#
_cell.length_a   1.000
_cell.length_b   1.000
_cell.length_c   1.000
_cell.angle_alpha   90.00
_cell.angle_beta   90.00
_cell.angle_gamma   90.00
#
_symmetry.space_group_name_H-M   'P 1'
#
loop_
_entity.id
_entity.type
_entity.pdbx_description
1 polymer ?
#
loop_
_entity_poly.entity_id
_entity_poly.type
_entity_poly.pdbx_seq_one_letter_code
_entity_poly.pdbx_strand_id
1 'polypeptide(L)'
;MASSLVSILVVATALFSTAFLSLTADAHQLILEPEPIWKTNINDRDTRWRPLAFLEGQGYPCQADFNGWRAQNGYKNLRDFMDRAKYTTSVTPGANHTCGLTELNGPPRPIPKDGMMKSTGYTHDGPCAIYLDDVLVLEYDNCHEKITSKTYKIDYSSCEKKGGCTLYWFWLGIRFVKNRWSWQVYKECVPLTAGDRGDGHNGDNGGNGGYGDVPGQRQNNHRQQLGM
;
A
#
# COMPACT_ATOMS: atom_id res chain seq x y z
N MET A 1 59.11 35.39 -52.16
CA MET A 1 59.30 34.05 -51.57
C MET A 1 58.44 34.00 -50.33
N ALA A 2 57.26 33.42 -50.46
CA ALA A 2 56.21 33.45 -49.45
C ALA A 2 56.39 32.30 -48.43
N SER A 3 56.15 32.65 -47.17
CA SER A 3 55.54 31.90 -46.06
C SER A 3 55.65 30.38 -45.99
N SER A 4 56.04 29.85 -44.82
CA SER A 4 55.05 29.27 -43.91
C SER A 4 55.70 28.81 -42.59
N LEU A 5 55.28 29.42 -41.47
CA LEU A 5 55.49 28.88 -40.13
C LEU A 5 54.35 27.90 -39.86
N VAL A 6 54.67 26.62 -39.71
CA VAL A 6 53.70 25.58 -39.31
C VAL A 6 53.48 25.70 -37.80
N SER A 7 52.43 26.42 -37.39
CA SER A 7 51.90 26.33 -36.03
C SER A 7 51.13 25.02 -35.87
N ILE A 8 51.69 24.11 -35.08
CA ILE A 8 51.00 22.89 -34.64
C ILE A 8 50.00 23.30 -33.55
N LEU A 9 48.73 23.45 -33.93
CA LEU A 9 47.63 23.61 -33.00
C LEU A 9 47.22 22.22 -32.50
N VAL A 10 47.60 21.87 -31.27
CA VAL A 10 47.10 20.68 -30.59
C VAL A 10 45.67 20.97 -30.15
N VAL A 11 44.68 20.53 -30.91
CA VAL A 11 43.27 20.57 -30.48
C VAL A 11 43.03 19.34 -29.61
N ALA A 12 43.17 19.50 -28.30
CA ALA A 12 42.69 18.52 -27.34
C ALA A 12 41.16 18.63 -27.28
N THR A 13 40.44 17.82 -28.07
CA THR A 13 38.99 17.67 -27.94
C THR A 13 38.68 16.97 -26.62
N ALA A 14 38.37 17.76 -25.59
CA ALA A 14 37.78 17.25 -24.36
C ALA A 14 36.37 16.75 -24.68
N LEU A 15 36.22 15.43 -24.83
CA LEU A 15 34.92 14.77 -24.85
C LEU A 15 34.31 14.89 -23.45
N PHE A 16 33.57 15.96 -23.21
CA PHE A 16 32.64 16.03 -22.09
C PHE A 16 31.48 15.08 -22.39
N SER A 17 31.66 13.81 -22.05
CA SER A 17 30.54 12.87 -21.90
C SER A 17 29.68 13.38 -20.75
N THR A 18 28.68 14.20 -21.05
CA THR A 18 27.61 14.52 -20.11
C THR A 18 26.90 13.22 -19.78
N ALA A 19 27.24 12.60 -18.65
CA ALA A 19 26.46 11.52 -18.10
C ALA A 19 25.06 12.08 -17.81
N PHE A 20 24.10 11.75 -18.68
CA PHE A 20 22.69 11.93 -18.40
C PHE A 20 22.34 11.03 -17.22
N LEU A 21 22.45 11.57 -16.01
CA LEU A 21 21.75 11.04 -14.85
C LEU A 21 20.27 11.15 -15.16
N SER A 22 19.72 10.08 -15.74
CA SER A 22 18.29 9.90 -15.82
C SER A 22 17.81 9.78 -14.38
N LEU A 23 17.36 10.88 -13.78
CA LEU A 23 16.50 10.81 -12.61
C LEU A 23 15.22 10.10 -13.05
N THR A 24 15.24 8.77 -13.05
CA THR A 24 14.01 8.00 -12.91
C THR A 24 13.56 8.25 -11.48
N ALA A 25 12.85 9.36 -11.27
CA ALA A 25 11.97 9.49 -10.12
C ALA A 25 10.95 8.37 -10.29
N ASP A 26 11.29 7.24 -9.69
CA ASP A 26 10.44 6.07 -9.63
C ASP A 26 9.50 6.31 -8.45
N ALA A 27 8.26 6.69 -8.78
CA ALA A 27 7.23 6.81 -7.77
C ALA A 27 6.85 5.42 -7.34
N HIS A 28 7.00 5.19 -6.05
CA HIS A 28 6.93 3.88 -5.48
C HIS A 28 6.24 3.97 -4.14
N GLN A 29 4.91 3.90 -4.15
CA GLN A 29 4.14 4.25 -2.97
C GLN A 29 3.25 3.14 -2.46
N LEU A 30 3.30 2.93 -1.14
CA LEU A 30 2.50 1.96 -0.42
C LEU A 30 2.19 2.38 1.01
N ILE A 31 1.20 1.71 1.61
CA ILE A 31 0.86 1.79 3.02
C ILE A 31 1.86 1.00 3.86
N LEU A 32 2.45 1.64 4.86
CA LEU A 32 3.35 1.01 5.83
C LEU A 32 2.62 0.59 7.11
N GLU A 33 1.65 1.40 7.54
CA GLU A 33 0.87 1.15 8.75
C GLU A 33 -0.55 1.70 8.57
N PRO A 34 -1.61 0.91 8.84
CA PRO A 34 -1.58 -0.53 9.09
C PRO A 34 -1.09 -1.30 7.85
N GLU A 35 -0.14 -2.21 8.02
CA GLU A 35 0.52 -2.89 6.89
C GLU A 35 -0.48 -3.74 6.09
N PRO A 36 -0.62 -3.56 4.76
CA PRO A 36 -1.48 -4.39 3.95
C PRO A 36 -1.07 -5.87 3.97
N ILE A 37 -2.02 -6.75 3.66
CA ILE A 37 -1.70 -8.13 3.30
C ILE A 37 -1.49 -8.16 1.80
N TRP A 38 -0.34 -8.68 1.35
CA TRP A 38 -0.04 -8.81 -0.07
C TRP A 38 -0.57 -10.14 -0.61
N LYS A 39 -0.98 -10.15 -1.88
CA LYS A 39 -1.37 -11.38 -2.58
C LYS A 39 -0.23 -12.39 -2.60
N THR A 40 -0.59 -13.67 -2.72
CA THR A 40 0.37 -14.76 -2.85
C THR A 40 1.37 -14.48 -3.98
N ASN A 41 2.65 -14.78 -3.73
CA ASN A 41 3.79 -14.56 -4.63
C ASN A 41 4.23 -13.09 -4.80
N ILE A 42 3.61 -12.13 -4.10
CA ILE A 42 4.09 -10.74 -4.04
C ILE A 42 5.02 -10.56 -2.84
N ASN A 43 6.25 -11.04 -3.00
CA ASN A 43 7.22 -11.15 -1.90
C ASN A 43 8.35 -10.11 -1.98
N ASP A 44 8.61 -9.56 -3.16
CA ASP A 44 9.66 -8.58 -3.37
C ASP A 44 9.15 -7.15 -3.22
N ARG A 45 10.04 -6.29 -2.72
CA ARG A 45 9.76 -4.87 -2.51
C ARG A 45 9.39 -4.19 -3.83
N ASP A 46 10.16 -4.44 -4.88
CA ASP A 46 10.03 -3.67 -6.11
C ASP A 46 8.65 -3.87 -6.75
N THR A 47 8.10 -5.10 -6.72
CA THR A 47 6.74 -5.38 -7.19
C THR A 47 5.67 -4.68 -6.35
N ARG A 48 5.81 -4.68 -5.02
CA ARG A 48 4.87 -3.99 -4.10
C ARG A 48 4.81 -2.49 -4.34
N TRP A 49 5.92 -1.93 -4.80
CA TRP A 49 6.11 -0.49 -4.95
C TRP A 49 5.55 0.03 -6.29
N ARG A 50 5.28 -0.84 -7.26
CA ARG A 50 4.91 -0.43 -8.63
C ARG A 50 3.49 0.13 -8.71
N PRO A 51 3.26 1.11 -9.60
CA PRO A 51 1.90 1.46 -9.98
C PRO A 51 1.19 0.25 -10.57
N LEU A 52 -0.12 0.17 -10.34
CA LEU A 52 -0.97 -0.86 -10.93
C LEU A 52 -1.10 -0.67 -12.44
N ALA A 53 -1.12 0.59 -12.88
CA ALA A 53 -1.23 0.95 -14.28
C ALA A 53 -0.57 2.30 -14.58
N PHE A 54 0.01 2.38 -15.78
CA PHE A 54 0.29 3.63 -16.47
C PHE A 54 -0.84 3.85 -17.48
N LEU A 55 -1.53 4.99 -17.41
CA LEU A 55 -2.70 5.22 -18.25
C LEU A 55 -2.36 5.80 -19.62
N GLU A 56 -1.13 6.26 -19.84
CA GLU A 56 -0.67 6.63 -21.18
C GLU A 56 -0.73 5.42 -22.13
N GLY A 57 -1.32 5.64 -23.31
CA GLY A 57 -1.54 4.55 -24.27
C GLY A 57 -2.75 3.66 -23.97
N GLN A 58 -3.49 3.91 -22.88
CA GLN A 58 -4.72 3.18 -22.54
C GLN A 58 -6.01 3.95 -22.87
N GLY A 59 -5.92 4.94 -23.76
CA GLY A 59 -7.06 5.77 -24.17
C GLY A 59 -7.36 6.97 -23.24
N TYR A 60 -6.51 7.22 -22.24
CA TYR A 60 -6.63 8.40 -21.37
C TYR A 60 -5.81 9.57 -21.92
N PRO A 61 -6.38 10.79 -21.96
CA PRO A 61 -5.66 11.99 -22.34
C PRO A 61 -4.89 12.51 -21.12
N CYS A 62 -3.83 11.80 -20.73
CA CYS A 62 -3.00 12.18 -19.60
C CYS A 62 -2.58 13.66 -19.75
N GLN A 63 -2.85 14.45 -18.71
CA GLN A 63 -2.58 15.89 -18.67
C GLN A 63 -2.32 16.36 -17.23
N ALA A 64 -1.83 17.60 -17.08
CA ALA A 64 -1.54 18.19 -15.77
C ALA A 64 -2.78 18.20 -14.86
N ASP A 65 -3.91 18.69 -15.39
CA ASP A 65 -5.15 18.83 -14.66
C ASP A 65 -6.02 17.57 -14.79
N PHE A 66 -5.70 16.55 -13.99
CA PHE A 66 -6.54 15.37 -13.86
C PHE A 66 -7.89 15.68 -13.16
N ASN A 67 -7.90 16.58 -12.17
CA ASN A 67 -9.11 16.85 -11.39
C ASN A 67 -10.20 17.56 -12.21
N GLY A 68 -9.82 18.52 -13.05
CA GLY A 68 -10.72 19.12 -14.02
C GLY A 68 -11.15 18.11 -15.08
N TRP A 69 -10.21 17.30 -15.61
CA TRP A 69 -10.54 16.27 -16.59
C TRP A 69 -11.56 15.24 -16.07
N ARG A 70 -11.33 14.69 -14.86
CA ARG A 70 -12.20 13.67 -14.28
C ARG A 70 -13.62 14.22 -14.08
N ALA A 71 -13.74 15.47 -13.63
CA ALA A 71 -15.03 16.11 -13.39
C ALA A 71 -15.80 16.31 -14.71
N GLN A 72 -15.13 16.78 -15.76
CA GLN A 72 -15.73 16.95 -17.10
C GLN A 72 -16.16 15.61 -17.73
N ASN A 73 -15.52 14.51 -17.36
CA ASN A 73 -15.82 13.17 -17.85
C ASN A 73 -16.75 12.38 -16.91
N GLY A 74 -17.43 13.06 -15.97
CA GLY A 74 -18.47 12.48 -15.14
C GLY A 74 -17.96 11.62 -13.98
N TYR A 75 -16.70 11.74 -13.59
CA TYR A 75 -16.17 11.13 -12.36
C TYR A 75 -16.29 12.10 -11.18
N LYS A 76 -17.07 11.71 -10.18
CA LYS A 76 -17.45 12.57 -9.04
C LYS A 76 -16.26 12.90 -8.14
N ASN A 77 -15.44 11.91 -7.84
CA ASN A 77 -14.27 12.02 -6.97
C ASN A 77 -13.19 11.01 -7.39
N LEU A 78 -12.07 10.97 -6.67
CA LEU A 78 -10.98 10.05 -7.02
C LEU A 78 -11.43 8.59 -6.94
N ARG A 79 -12.16 8.20 -5.89
CA ARG A 79 -12.65 6.83 -5.72
C ARG A 79 -13.54 6.40 -6.88
N ASP A 80 -14.44 7.28 -7.32
CA ASP A 80 -15.34 7.03 -8.44
C ASP A 80 -14.58 6.82 -9.77
N PHE A 81 -13.50 7.59 -10.00
CA PHE A 81 -12.57 7.31 -11.11
C PHE A 81 -11.90 5.95 -10.93
N MET A 82 -11.30 5.72 -9.76
CA MET A 82 -10.61 4.50 -9.43
C MET A 82 -11.49 3.26 -9.69
N ASP A 83 -12.76 3.29 -9.29
CA ASP A 83 -13.65 2.14 -9.34
C ASP A 83 -14.27 1.90 -10.73
N ARG A 84 -14.46 2.96 -11.53
CA ARG A 84 -15.16 2.87 -12.83
C ARG A 84 -14.26 2.98 -14.05
N ALA A 85 -13.07 3.55 -13.92
CA ALA A 85 -12.15 3.71 -15.04
C ALA A 85 -11.76 2.35 -15.62
N LYS A 86 -11.80 2.25 -16.94
CA LYS A 86 -11.42 1.03 -17.68
C LYS A 86 -9.97 1.17 -18.12
N TYR A 87 -9.09 0.39 -17.52
CA TYR A 87 -7.68 0.29 -17.89
C TYR A 87 -7.24 -1.16 -17.64
N THR A 88 -6.06 -1.55 -18.11
CA THR A 88 -5.43 -2.82 -17.77
C THR A 88 -4.39 -2.59 -16.68
N THR A 89 -4.32 -3.51 -15.73
CA THR A 89 -3.28 -3.53 -14.68
C THR A 89 -1.97 -4.16 -15.17
N SER A 90 -1.69 -4.06 -16.48
CA SER A 90 -0.63 -4.80 -17.18
C SER A 90 0.79 -4.49 -16.67
N VAL A 91 0.96 -3.40 -15.92
CA VAL A 91 2.25 -3.09 -15.30
C VAL A 91 2.60 -4.17 -14.31
N THR A 92 1.67 -4.59 -13.45
CA THR A 92 1.99 -5.50 -12.35
C THR A 92 1.12 -6.76 -12.40
N PRO A 93 1.68 -7.90 -12.85
CA PRO A 93 0.97 -9.18 -12.87
C PRO A 93 0.36 -9.51 -11.51
N GLY A 94 -0.90 -9.95 -11.49
CA GLY A 94 -1.65 -10.26 -10.26
C GLY A 94 -2.38 -9.08 -9.63
N ALA A 95 -2.16 -7.84 -10.10
CA ALA A 95 -2.95 -6.69 -9.68
C ALA A 95 -4.40 -6.78 -10.19
N ASN A 96 -5.37 -6.44 -9.33
CA ASN A 96 -6.78 -6.30 -9.71
C ASN A 96 -7.26 -4.85 -9.55
N HIS A 97 -8.46 -4.57 -10.04
CA HIS A 97 -9.06 -3.23 -9.99
C HIS A 97 -9.54 -2.80 -8.59
N THR A 98 -9.78 -3.74 -7.68
CA THR A 98 -10.34 -3.43 -6.35
C THR A 98 -9.24 -2.98 -5.38
N CYS A 99 -8.24 -3.83 -5.18
CA CYS A 99 -7.22 -3.66 -4.13
C CYS A 99 -5.79 -3.73 -4.67
N GLY A 100 -5.62 -3.66 -6.00
CA GLY A 100 -4.29 -3.76 -6.60
C GLY A 100 -3.64 -5.09 -6.27
N LEU A 101 -2.52 -5.04 -5.57
CA LEU A 101 -1.73 -6.21 -5.16
C LEU A 101 -2.02 -6.68 -3.74
N THR A 102 -2.92 -6.01 -3.02
CA THR A 102 -3.27 -6.40 -1.65
C THR A 102 -4.46 -7.37 -1.63
N GLU A 103 -4.53 -8.16 -0.57
CA GLU A 103 -5.54 -9.18 -0.34
C GLU A 103 -6.64 -8.63 0.58
N LEU A 104 -7.85 -8.56 0.05
CA LEU A 104 -9.01 -8.02 0.77
C LEU A 104 -9.51 -8.99 1.84
N ASN A 105 -9.46 -10.30 1.56
CA ASN A 105 -9.97 -11.34 2.45
C ASN A 105 -8.86 -11.92 3.35
N GLY A 106 -7.76 -11.19 3.49
CA GLY A 106 -6.64 -11.55 4.35
C GLY A 106 -6.97 -11.35 5.83
N PRO A 107 -6.11 -11.85 6.73
CA PRO A 107 -6.28 -11.66 8.16
C PRO A 107 -6.28 -10.14 8.51
N PRO A 108 -7.36 -9.56 9.08
CA PRO A 108 -7.47 -8.12 9.33
C PRO A 108 -6.37 -7.58 10.26
N ARG A 109 -5.88 -6.37 10.01
CA ARG A 109 -4.90 -5.70 10.86
C ARG A 109 -5.58 -4.94 12.00
N PRO A 110 -4.98 -4.87 13.20
CA PRO A 110 -5.52 -4.00 14.25
C PRO A 110 -5.48 -2.55 13.79
N ILE A 111 -6.49 -1.77 14.17
CA ILE A 111 -6.48 -0.31 14.01
C ILE A 111 -5.29 0.26 14.81
N PRO A 112 -4.45 1.15 14.22
CA PRO A 112 -3.33 1.76 14.93
C PRO A 112 -3.78 2.51 16.20
N LYS A 113 -3.18 2.20 17.35
CA LYS A 113 -3.58 2.76 18.67
C LYS A 113 -3.40 4.26 18.78
N ASP A 114 -2.49 4.84 18.00
CA ASP A 114 -2.26 6.29 17.91
C ASP A 114 -3.18 6.98 16.88
N GLY A 115 -4.01 6.21 16.17
CA GLY A 115 -4.88 6.68 15.10
C GLY A 115 -4.12 7.18 13.86
N MET A 116 -2.85 6.78 13.70
CA MET A 116 -2.02 7.22 12.59
C MET A 116 -1.94 6.15 11.50
N MET A 117 -2.07 6.61 10.25
CA MET A 117 -1.67 5.85 9.08
C MET A 117 -0.28 6.32 8.63
N LYS A 118 0.54 5.39 8.15
CA LYS A 118 1.86 5.68 7.57
C LYS A 118 1.94 5.15 6.14
N SER A 119 2.63 5.89 5.29
CA SER A 119 2.94 5.49 3.92
C SER A 119 4.37 5.87 3.57
N THR A 120 4.85 5.44 2.42
CA THR A 120 6.15 5.87 1.88
C THR A 120 6.15 7.35 1.44
N GLY A 121 4.98 7.98 1.31
CA GLY A 121 4.75 9.38 0.94
C GLY A 121 4.20 9.54 -0.48
N TYR A 122 3.95 10.79 -0.88
CA TYR A 122 3.54 11.12 -2.25
C TYR A 122 4.71 11.80 -2.96
N THR A 123 5.20 11.23 -4.06
CA THR A 123 6.39 11.72 -4.79
C THR A 123 6.07 12.47 -6.08
N HIS A 124 4.82 12.44 -6.49
CA HIS A 124 4.32 13.14 -7.67
C HIS A 124 3.05 13.88 -7.31
N ASP A 125 2.78 14.97 -8.02
CA ASP A 125 1.52 15.67 -7.91
C ASP A 125 0.35 14.74 -8.20
N GLY A 126 -0.80 15.05 -7.61
CA GLY A 126 -2.05 14.40 -7.95
C GLY A 126 -2.87 13.99 -6.73
N PRO A 127 -4.14 13.62 -6.97
CA PRO A 127 -5.09 13.44 -5.90
C PRO A 127 -4.85 12.13 -5.17
N CYS A 128 -5.16 12.13 -3.88
CA CYS A 128 -5.28 10.92 -3.08
C CYS A 128 -6.58 10.96 -2.27
N ALA A 129 -7.07 9.78 -1.93
CA ALA A 129 -8.23 9.64 -1.07
C ALA A 129 -8.11 8.37 -0.22
N ILE A 130 -8.61 8.46 1.01
CA ILE A 130 -8.65 7.36 1.96
C ILE A 130 -10.09 7.20 2.43
N TYR A 131 -10.57 5.96 2.36
CA TYR A 131 -11.89 5.59 2.81
C TYR A 131 -11.81 4.47 3.83
N LEU A 132 -12.74 4.47 4.79
CA LEU A 132 -13.05 3.34 5.67
C LEU A 132 -14.43 2.81 5.28
N ASP A 133 -14.48 1.65 4.64
CA ASP A 133 -15.60 1.20 3.80
C ASP A 133 -16.02 2.32 2.85
N ASP A 134 -17.21 2.91 3.04
CA ASP A 134 -17.77 3.98 2.23
C ASP A 134 -17.58 5.38 2.83
N VAL A 135 -16.93 5.47 3.99
CA VAL A 135 -16.71 6.75 4.69
C VAL A 135 -15.40 7.36 4.22
N LEU A 136 -15.47 8.53 3.58
CA LEU A 136 -14.28 9.31 3.24
C LEU A 136 -13.66 9.90 4.52
N VAL A 137 -12.38 9.63 4.76
CA VAL A 137 -11.66 10.09 5.96
C VAL A 137 -10.49 11.03 5.65
N LEU A 138 -10.00 11.06 4.41
CA LEU A 138 -9.00 12.01 3.94
C LEU A 138 -9.06 12.12 2.42
N GLU A 139 -9.07 13.34 1.89
CA GLU A 139 -8.95 13.59 0.45
C GLU A 139 -8.24 14.93 0.20
N TYR A 140 -7.37 14.97 -0.81
CA TYR A 140 -6.85 16.21 -1.37
C TYR A 140 -6.68 16.09 -2.88
N ASP A 141 -6.84 17.21 -3.58
CA ASP A 141 -6.61 17.30 -5.03
C ASP A 141 -5.13 17.16 -5.42
N ASN A 142 -4.21 17.53 -4.52
CA ASN A 142 -2.77 17.27 -4.63
C ASN A 142 -2.18 16.86 -3.27
N CYS A 143 -1.96 15.57 -3.07
CA CYS A 143 -1.43 15.07 -1.80
C CYS A 143 0.07 15.25 -1.63
N HIS A 144 0.83 15.40 -2.71
CA HIS A 144 2.24 15.75 -2.64
C HIS A 144 2.46 17.12 -2.01
N GLU A 145 1.63 18.10 -2.38
CA GLU A 145 1.68 19.44 -1.80
C GLU A 145 1.10 19.50 -0.38
N LYS A 146 -0.04 18.84 -0.15
CA LYS A 146 -0.79 18.98 1.12
C LYS A 146 -0.23 18.14 2.24
N ILE A 147 0.41 17.01 1.93
CA ILE A 147 0.89 16.04 2.91
C ILE A 147 2.41 15.95 2.81
N THR A 148 3.10 16.80 3.57
CA THR A 148 4.57 16.82 3.65
C THR A 148 5.13 15.76 4.60
N SER A 149 4.28 15.17 5.44
CA SER A 149 4.61 14.09 6.38
C SER A 149 4.30 12.72 5.76
N LYS A 150 5.04 11.68 6.17
CA LYS A 150 4.72 10.27 5.83
C LYS A 150 3.70 9.63 6.76
N THR A 151 3.20 10.41 7.71
CA THR A 151 2.27 10.00 8.76
C THR A 151 1.12 11.00 8.82
N TYR A 152 -0.10 10.50 8.81
CA TYR A 152 -1.30 11.34 8.85
C TYR A 152 -2.40 10.68 9.70
N LYS A 153 -3.12 11.53 10.44
CA LYS A 153 -4.16 11.11 11.38
C LYS A 153 -5.42 10.74 10.62
N ILE A 154 -5.99 9.59 10.97
CA ILE A 154 -7.24 9.08 10.39
C ILE A 154 -8.27 8.92 11.52
N ASP A 155 -9.51 9.33 11.24
CA ASP A 155 -10.65 9.05 12.12
C ASP A 155 -11.17 7.63 11.83
N TYR A 156 -10.80 6.68 12.69
CA TYR A 156 -11.21 5.28 12.59
C TYR A 156 -12.58 4.98 13.22
N SER A 157 -13.30 5.98 13.74
CA SER A 157 -14.50 5.77 14.54
C SER A 157 -15.62 5.02 13.79
N SER A 158 -15.72 5.17 12.47
CA SER A 158 -16.68 4.42 11.64
C SER A 158 -16.37 2.92 11.59
N CYS A 159 -15.08 2.56 11.62
CA CYS A 159 -14.56 1.21 11.62
C CYS A 159 -14.72 0.56 13.00
N GLU A 160 -14.33 1.29 14.05
CA GLU A 160 -14.40 0.85 15.44
C GLU A 160 -15.83 0.49 15.85
N LYS A 161 -16.82 1.34 15.50
CA LYS A 161 -18.24 1.10 15.79
C LYS A 161 -18.78 -0.19 15.16
N LYS A 162 -18.20 -0.64 14.04
CA LYS A 162 -18.59 -1.88 13.35
C LYS A 162 -17.78 -3.10 13.82
N GLY A 163 -16.75 -2.90 14.66
CA GLY A 163 -15.78 -3.93 15.05
C GLY A 163 -14.67 -4.18 14.03
N GLY A 164 -14.70 -3.50 12.88
CA GLY A 164 -13.79 -3.65 11.76
C GLY A 164 -14.37 -3.07 10.48
N CYS A 165 -13.53 -2.94 9.46
CA CYS A 165 -13.88 -2.37 8.15
C CYS A 165 -12.75 -2.65 7.15
N THR A 166 -12.87 -2.16 5.92
CA THR A 166 -11.74 -2.08 4.99
C THR A 166 -11.26 -0.64 4.84
N LEU A 167 -9.97 -0.40 5.03
CA LEU A 167 -9.32 0.83 4.59
C LEU A 167 -8.99 0.72 3.11
N TYR A 168 -9.45 1.69 2.32
CA TYR A 168 -9.08 1.86 0.92
C TYR A 168 -8.21 3.10 0.78
N TRP A 169 -7.00 2.92 0.24
CA TRP A 169 -6.10 4.01 -0.10
C TRP A 169 -5.98 4.10 -1.62
N PHE A 170 -6.20 5.31 -2.13
CA PHE A 170 -6.11 5.63 -3.54
C PHE A 170 -5.15 6.78 -3.76
N TRP A 171 -4.30 6.65 -4.76
CA TRP A 171 -3.49 7.76 -5.24
C TRP A 171 -3.34 7.68 -6.76
N LEU A 172 -3.49 8.83 -7.41
CA LEU A 172 -3.16 8.98 -8.82
C LEU A 172 -1.96 9.92 -8.96
N GLY A 173 -0.80 9.37 -9.31
CA GLY A 173 0.40 10.15 -9.58
C GLY A 173 0.36 10.76 -10.97
N ILE A 174 0.64 12.06 -11.06
CA ILE A 174 0.69 12.84 -12.30
C ILE A 174 2.16 13.19 -12.54
N ARG A 175 2.71 12.72 -13.65
CA ARG A 175 4.14 12.88 -13.97
C ARG A 175 4.30 13.45 -15.37
N PHE A 176 5.23 14.39 -15.54
CA PHE A 176 5.63 14.90 -16.86
C PHE A 176 7.04 14.46 -17.22
N VAL A 177 7.18 13.57 -18.21
CA VAL A 177 8.45 12.93 -18.58
C VAL A 177 8.56 12.83 -20.08
N LYS A 178 9.75 13.12 -20.63
CA LYS A 178 10.02 13.04 -22.08
C LYS A 178 8.95 13.79 -22.90
N ASN A 179 8.56 14.97 -22.43
CA ASN A 179 7.54 15.85 -23.00
C ASN A 179 6.13 15.21 -23.11
N ARG A 180 5.79 14.29 -22.21
CA ARG A 180 4.48 13.64 -22.15
C ARG A 180 4.01 13.50 -20.71
N TRP A 181 2.71 13.64 -20.51
CA TRP A 181 2.06 13.35 -19.24
C TRP A 181 1.81 11.85 -19.09
N SER A 182 1.94 11.37 -17.86
CA SER A 182 1.64 10.01 -17.42
C SER A 182 0.78 10.09 -16.18
N TRP A 183 -0.26 9.26 -16.12
CA TRP A 183 -1.06 9.05 -14.92
C TRP A 183 -0.80 7.65 -14.39
N GLN A 184 -0.41 7.58 -13.12
CA GLN A 184 0.02 6.37 -12.44
C GLN A 184 -1.02 6.00 -11.39
N VAL A 185 -1.61 4.81 -11.51
CA VAL A 185 -2.66 4.36 -10.61
C VAL A 185 -2.06 3.56 -9.46
N TYR A 186 -2.32 3.99 -8.23
CA TYR A 186 -2.02 3.24 -7.02
C TYR A 186 -3.31 2.98 -6.23
N LYS A 187 -3.49 1.72 -5.81
CA LYS A 187 -4.57 1.32 -4.92
C LYS A 187 -4.09 0.25 -3.98
N GLU A 188 -4.47 0.39 -2.71
CA GLU A 188 -4.24 -0.62 -1.69
C GLU A 188 -5.45 -0.70 -0.76
N CYS A 189 -5.78 -1.93 -0.36
CA CYS A 189 -6.77 -2.19 0.68
C CYS A 189 -6.10 -2.82 1.90
N VAL A 190 -6.60 -2.46 3.09
CA VAL A 190 -6.24 -3.10 4.35
C VAL A 190 -7.52 -3.51 5.09
N PRO A 191 -7.80 -4.82 5.26
CA PRO A 191 -8.86 -5.23 6.17
C PRO A 191 -8.44 -4.86 7.61
N LEU A 192 -9.32 -4.24 8.37
CA LEU A 192 -9.08 -3.73 9.72
C LEU A 192 -10.01 -4.37 10.75
N THR A 193 -9.52 -4.48 11.98
CA THR A 193 -10.29 -4.92 13.16
C THR A 193 -10.07 -3.97 14.33
N ALA A 194 -11.14 -3.71 15.09
CA ALA A 194 -11.09 -2.88 16.29
C ALA A 194 -10.49 -3.63 17.50
N GLY A 195 -10.34 -4.95 17.42
CA GLY A 195 -9.72 -5.76 18.46
C GLY A 195 -8.20 -5.83 18.31
N ASP A 196 -7.49 -5.84 19.43
CA ASP A 196 -6.15 -6.43 19.45
C ASP A 196 -6.29 -7.87 18.98
N ARG A 197 -5.49 -8.31 17.99
CA ARG A 197 -5.24 -9.74 17.89
C ARG A 197 -4.55 -10.13 19.19
N GLY A 198 -5.33 -10.58 20.16
CA GLY A 198 -4.81 -11.41 21.23
C GLY A 198 -4.03 -12.52 20.53
N ASP A 199 -2.76 -12.65 20.89
CA ASP A 199 -1.98 -13.84 20.60
C ASP A 199 -2.88 -15.05 20.80
N GLY A 200 -2.94 -15.94 19.81
CA GLY A 200 -3.79 -17.12 19.87
C GLY A 200 -3.43 -17.97 21.09
N HIS A 201 -4.10 -17.72 22.20
CA HIS A 201 -4.26 -18.69 23.27
C HIS A 201 -5.48 -19.52 22.92
N ASN A 202 -5.19 -20.77 22.57
CA ASN A 202 -6.14 -21.84 22.45
C ASN A 202 -6.95 -21.88 23.76
N GLY A 203 -8.20 -21.41 23.70
CA GLY A 203 -9.13 -21.50 24.81
C GLY A 203 -9.76 -22.88 24.83
N ASP A 204 -9.26 -23.76 25.69
CA ASP A 204 -10.08 -24.82 26.25
C ASP A 204 -10.70 -24.30 27.57
N ASN A 205 -12.00 -24.01 27.50
CA ASN A 205 -12.94 -23.96 28.63
C ASN A 205 -12.72 -25.21 29.51
N GLY A 206 -12.67 -25.15 30.85
CA GLY A 206 -13.58 -24.46 31.77
C GLY A 206 -14.32 -25.53 32.60
N GLY A 207 -14.20 -25.51 33.94
CA GLY A 207 -14.96 -26.43 34.79
C GLY A 207 -14.57 -26.43 36.27
N ASN A 208 -15.15 -25.50 37.02
CA ASN A 208 -15.09 -25.35 38.47
C ASN A 208 -15.82 -26.49 39.23
N GLY A 209 -15.32 -26.91 40.39
CA GLY A 209 -16.03 -27.81 41.31
C GLY A 209 -15.26 -28.05 42.62
N GLY A 210 -15.58 -27.29 43.67
CA GLY A 210 -15.05 -27.46 45.01
C GLY A 210 -15.80 -28.50 45.85
N TYR A 211 -15.07 -29.20 46.72
CA TYR A 211 -15.47 -29.96 47.92
C TYR A 211 -14.13 -30.27 48.64
N GLY A 212 -13.83 -29.85 49.88
CA GLY A 212 -14.52 -30.16 51.14
C GLY A 212 -13.81 -31.35 51.82
N ASP A 213 -13.03 -31.09 52.89
CA ASP A 213 -12.25 -32.04 53.70
C ASP A 213 -13.08 -33.19 54.32
N VAL A 214 -12.57 -34.45 54.29
CA VAL A 214 -12.63 -35.49 55.38
C VAL A 214 -11.49 -36.52 55.17
N PRO A 215 -10.80 -37.04 56.22
CA PRO A 215 -9.56 -37.81 56.11
C PRO A 215 -9.72 -39.34 56.23
N GLY A 216 -8.78 -40.05 55.58
CA GLY A 216 -8.30 -41.37 56.01
C GLY A 216 -9.00 -42.60 55.45
N GLN A 217 -8.29 -43.35 54.60
CA GLN A 217 -8.27 -44.82 54.66
C GLN A 217 -6.99 -45.39 54.00
N ARG A 218 -6.27 -46.20 54.78
CA ARG A 218 -5.12 -47.02 54.38
C ARG A 218 -5.58 -48.33 53.72
N GLN A 219 -4.61 -48.98 53.05
CA GLN A 219 -4.52 -50.41 52.67
C GLN A 219 -5.01 -50.75 51.25
N ASN A 220 -4.35 -51.58 50.44
CA ASN A 220 -3.13 -52.38 50.57
C ASN A 220 -2.66 -52.77 49.16
N ASN A 221 -1.33 -52.77 48.95
CA ASN A 221 -0.68 -53.47 47.85
C ASN A 221 -0.85 -54.99 48.03
N HIS A 222 -1.23 -55.74 46.99
CA HIS A 222 -0.64 -57.07 46.76
C HIS A 222 -0.89 -57.70 45.38
N ARG A 223 0.23 -58.25 44.89
CA ARG A 223 0.42 -59.52 44.15
C ARG A 223 0.42 -59.51 42.61
N GLN A 224 1.65 -59.54 42.10
CA GLN A 224 2.09 -60.39 40.99
C GLN A 224 1.65 -61.85 41.20
N GLN A 225 1.23 -62.54 40.13
CA GLN A 225 1.68 -63.91 39.88
C GLN A 225 1.61 -64.27 38.38
N LEU A 226 2.59 -65.07 37.99
CA LEU A 226 2.94 -65.54 36.65
C LEU A 226 1.96 -66.57 36.06
N GLY A 227 1.86 -66.56 34.73
CA GLY A 227 2.02 -67.74 33.87
C GLY A 227 0.87 -68.75 33.78
N MET A 228 0.15 -68.73 32.65
CA MET A 228 0.08 -69.81 31.65
C MET A 228 -0.17 -69.20 30.28
#